data_AF-A0A3E2N950-F1
#
_entry.id   AF-A0A3E2N950-F1
#
_cell.length_a   1.000
_cell.length_b   1.000
_cell.length_c   1.000
_cell.angle_alpha   90.00
_cell.angle_beta   90.00
_cell.angle_gamma   90.00
#
_symmetry.space_group_name_H-M   'P 1'
#
loop_
_entity.id
_entity.type
_entity.pdbx_description
1 polymer ?
#
loop_
_entity_poly.entity_id
_entity_poly.type
_entity_poly.pdbx_seq_one_letter_code
_entity_poly.pdbx_strand_id
1 'polypeptide(L)'
;MKREIDIRDISDGKMYELNDLVKADCGDCSGCSACCKGMGTSIVLDPLDVFRLTKGLNCTFEVLLQDNVELNVVDGIVLPNIRMTGEGEPCGFLDCLGRCSVHPFRPGICRLFPLGRIYEDEGIRYFLQIYECPKKNRTKVKVRSWMDNPDGKRYYKFIADWHDLLKKAENEIQKKNDPTFTSQVSMNVLKMFYFTPYEKEQDFYDQFGKRLEAVTFL
;
A
#
# COMPACT_ATOMS: atom_id res chain seq x y z
N MET A 1 -3.40 -8.56 -2.35
CA MET A 1 -2.75 -9.53 -3.26
C MET A 1 -2.14 -10.63 -2.43
N LYS A 2 -2.71 -11.83 -2.51
CA LYS A 2 -2.10 -13.03 -1.93
C LYS A 2 -0.91 -13.48 -2.80
N ARG A 3 0.17 -13.92 -2.15
CA ARG A 3 1.35 -14.51 -2.82
C ARG A 3 1.64 -15.84 -2.16
N GLU A 4 1.71 -16.92 -2.94
CA GLU A 4 2.16 -18.22 -2.47
C GLU A 4 3.67 -18.32 -2.62
N ILE A 5 4.40 -17.85 -1.61
CA ILE A 5 5.87 -17.82 -1.60
C ILE A 5 6.35 -18.22 -0.20
N ASP A 6 7.37 -19.07 -0.12
CA ASP A 6 8.07 -19.30 1.15
C ASP A 6 8.89 -18.05 1.48
N ILE A 7 8.56 -17.40 2.60
CA ILE A 7 9.24 -16.19 3.03
C ILE A 7 10.75 -16.40 3.22
N ARG A 8 11.20 -17.63 3.49
CA ARG A 8 12.62 -17.99 3.60
C ARG A 8 13.37 -17.83 2.27
N ASP A 9 12.66 -17.91 1.15
CA ASP A 9 13.26 -17.77 -0.18
C ASP A 9 13.47 -16.31 -0.58
N ILE A 10 12.83 -15.36 0.08
CA ILE A 10 12.87 -13.93 -0.28
C ILE A 10 13.38 -13.02 0.85
N SER A 11 13.57 -13.57 2.04
CA SER A 11 13.96 -12.82 3.24
C SER A 11 15.31 -13.23 3.83
N ASP A 12 15.78 -12.48 4.82
CA ASP A 12 16.94 -12.83 5.64
C ASP A 12 16.66 -13.91 6.71
N GLY A 13 15.52 -14.60 6.59
CA GLY A 13 15.09 -15.65 7.51
C GLY A 13 14.56 -15.14 8.86
N LYS A 14 14.36 -13.82 9.02
CA LYS A 14 13.91 -13.20 10.28
C LYS A 14 12.57 -12.50 10.13
N MET A 15 11.82 -12.51 11.24
CA MET A 15 10.61 -11.73 11.42
C MET A 15 10.84 -10.60 12.41
N TYR A 16 10.41 -9.41 12.04
CA TYR A 16 10.63 -8.18 12.78
C TYR A 16 9.30 -7.61 13.29
N GLU A 17 9.35 -7.02 14.47
CA GLU A 17 8.32 -6.18 15.07
C GLU A 17 8.72 -4.71 15.01
N LEU A 18 7.80 -3.82 15.41
CA LEU A 18 7.99 -2.37 15.37
C LEU A 18 9.25 -1.87 16.09
N ASN A 19 9.65 -2.54 17.17
CA ASN A 19 10.77 -2.12 18.01
C ASN A 19 12.11 -2.75 17.61
N ASP A 20 12.11 -3.67 16.64
CA ASP A 20 13.32 -4.37 16.22
C ASP A 20 14.21 -3.50 15.32
N LEU A 21 15.50 -3.82 15.34
CA LEU A 21 16.51 -3.25 14.44
C LEU A 21 16.69 -4.14 13.20
N VAL A 22 16.57 -3.54 12.03
CA VAL A 22 16.69 -4.22 10.74
C VAL A 22 17.62 -3.44 9.80
N LYS A 23 18.35 -4.14 8.93
CA LYS A 23 19.21 -3.53 7.90
C LYS A 23 18.41 -3.08 6.67
N ALA A 24 17.39 -2.24 6.89
CA ALA A 24 16.49 -1.78 5.83
C ALA A 24 16.94 -0.45 5.20
N ASP A 25 17.68 0.38 5.93
CA ASP A 25 18.00 1.74 5.49
C ASP A 25 18.90 1.73 4.25
N CYS A 26 18.31 2.17 3.14
CA CYS A 26 18.93 2.24 1.83
C CYS A 26 19.37 3.66 1.44
N GLY A 27 19.32 4.63 2.36
CA GLY A 27 19.73 6.02 2.13
C GLY A 27 18.83 6.76 1.12
N ASP A 28 17.52 6.67 1.30
CA ASP A 28 16.49 7.48 0.61
C ASP A 28 16.54 7.50 -0.92
N CYS A 29 16.97 6.41 -1.56
CA CYS A 29 17.07 6.29 -3.01
C CYS A 29 17.84 7.48 -3.61
N SER A 30 19.17 7.39 -3.65
CA SER A 30 20.05 8.38 -4.29
C SER A 30 19.99 8.34 -5.83
N GLY A 31 18.78 8.21 -6.40
CA GLY A 31 18.53 8.15 -7.84
C GLY A 31 18.61 6.75 -8.48
N CYS A 32 18.67 5.66 -7.71
CA CYS A 32 18.82 4.32 -8.31
C CYS A 32 17.58 3.85 -9.08
N SER A 33 16.38 4.33 -8.74
CA SER A 33 15.08 4.01 -9.37
C SER A 33 14.71 2.51 -9.45
N ALA A 34 15.50 1.61 -8.89
CA ALA A 34 15.34 0.17 -9.10
C ALA A 34 13.97 -0.35 -8.62
N CYS A 35 13.48 0.13 -7.46
CA CYS A 35 12.16 -0.23 -6.93
C CYS A 35 11.01 0.59 -7.52
N CYS A 36 11.28 1.48 -8.48
CA CYS A 36 10.30 2.35 -9.14
C CYS A 36 10.09 1.97 -10.61
N LYS A 37 10.51 0.78 -11.03
CA LYS A 37 10.39 0.27 -12.40
C LYS A 37 10.00 -1.20 -12.36
N GLY A 38 9.20 -1.66 -13.34
CA GLY A 38 8.90 -3.08 -13.52
C GLY A 38 8.13 -3.74 -12.36
N MET A 39 7.39 -2.95 -11.57
CA MET A 39 6.60 -3.49 -10.45
C MET A 39 5.18 -3.90 -10.87
N GLY A 40 4.83 -3.74 -12.15
CA GLY A 40 3.49 -4.00 -12.69
C GLY A 40 2.40 -3.35 -11.84
N THR A 41 1.43 -4.16 -11.39
CA THR A 41 0.29 -3.74 -10.57
C THR A 41 0.49 -3.93 -9.07
N SER A 42 1.71 -4.27 -8.61
CA SER A 42 1.96 -4.68 -7.23
C SER A 42 1.87 -3.56 -6.19
N ILE A 43 1.95 -2.29 -6.61
CA ILE A 43 1.81 -1.13 -5.75
C ILE A 43 0.33 -0.75 -5.61
N VAL A 44 -0.43 -1.64 -4.98
CA VAL A 44 -1.84 -1.41 -4.62
C VAL A 44 -1.90 -0.33 -3.53
N LEU A 45 -2.75 0.67 -3.74
CA LEU A 45 -2.93 1.81 -2.85
C LEU A 45 -4.05 1.52 -1.84
N ASP A 46 -3.80 1.82 -0.58
CA ASP A 46 -4.85 1.85 0.44
C ASP A 46 -5.51 3.25 0.52
N PRO A 47 -6.60 3.42 1.29
CA PRO A 47 -7.27 4.72 1.40
C PRO A 47 -6.39 5.83 2.02
N LEU A 48 -5.44 5.48 2.88
CA LEU A 48 -4.51 6.45 3.47
C LEU A 48 -3.48 6.92 2.43
N ASP A 49 -3.04 6.04 1.55
CA ASP A 49 -2.16 6.38 0.44
C ASP A 49 -2.83 7.39 -0.50
N VAL A 50 -4.08 7.14 -0.90
CA VAL A 50 -4.84 8.07 -1.75
C VAL A 50 -5.09 9.40 -1.04
N PHE A 51 -5.43 9.37 0.26
CA PHE A 51 -5.54 10.61 1.06
C PHE A 51 -4.24 11.41 1.07
N ARG A 52 -3.09 10.76 1.28
CA ARG A 52 -1.77 11.40 1.29
C ARG A 52 -1.39 11.99 -0.06
N LEU A 53 -1.63 11.24 -1.14
CA LEU A 53 -1.36 11.69 -2.50
C LEU A 53 -2.23 12.90 -2.88
N THR A 54 -3.55 12.79 -2.69
CA THR A 54 -4.50 13.88 -3.02
C THR A 54 -4.28 15.12 -2.17
N LYS A 55 -3.90 14.97 -0.88
CA LYS A 55 -3.51 16.09 -0.03
C LYS A 55 -2.18 16.72 -0.47
N GLY A 56 -1.15 15.90 -0.71
CA GLY A 56 0.19 16.37 -1.06
C GLY A 56 0.29 17.02 -2.45
N LEU A 57 -0.46 16.50 -3.42
CA LEU A 57 -0.51 17.03 -4.80
C LEU A 57 -1.62 18.08 -4.99
N ASN A 58 -2.44 18.30 -3.97
CA ASN A 58 -3.63 19.14 -4.02
C ASN A 58 -4.55 18.82 -5.22
N CYS A 59 -4.85 17.54 -5.42
CA CYS A 59 -5.69 17.05 -6.51
C CYS A 59 -6.84 16.17 -6.00
N THR A 60 -7.69 15.68 -6.90
CA THR A 60 -8.72 14.67 -6.58
C THR A 60 -8.25 13.26 -6.96
N PHE A 61 -9.00 12.24 -6.55
CA PHE A 61 -8.70 10.86 -6.92
C PHE A 61 -8.87 10.62 -8.43
N GLU A 62 -9.82 11.29 -9.07
CA GLU A 62 -10.04 11.25 -10.52
C GLU A 62 -8.84 11.77 -11.30
N VAL A 63 -8.21 12.86 -10.83
CA VAL A 63 -6.97 13.38 -11.42
C VAL A 63 -5.85 12.35 -11.28
N LEU A 64 -5.73 11.67 -10.13
CA LEU A 64 -4.75 10.60 -9.98
C LEU A 64 -4.99 9.46 -10.99
N LEU A 65 -6.25 9.09 -11.24
CA LEU A 65 -6.61 8.04 -12.20
C LEU A 65 -6.28 8.40 -13.65
N GLN A 66 -6.28 9.68 -13.99
CA GLN A 66 -5.90 10.16 -15.32
C GLN A 66 -4.40 9.93 -15.58
N ASP A 67 -3.56 10.27 -14.61
CA ASP A 67 -2.12 10.41 -14.87
C ASP A 67 -1.26 9.30 -14.24
N ASN A 68 -1.50 8.94 -12.96
CA ASN A 68 -0.53 8.20 -12.15
C ASN A 68 -1.06 6.90 -11.54
N VAL A 69 -2.37 6.70 -11.53
CA VAL A 69 -3.06 5.58 -10.87
C VAL A 69 -3.96 4.89 -11.90
N GLU A 70 -4.17 3.60 -11.73
CA GLU A 70 -5.13 2.80 -12.49
C GLU A 70 -5.86 1.86 -11.54
N LEU A 71 -6.92 1.21 -12.03
CA LEU A 71 -7.70 0.24 -11.27
C LEU A 71 -7.43 -1.17 -11.78
N ASN A 72 -7.16 -2.09 -10.87
CA ASN A 72 -6.95 -3.50 -11.18
C ASN A 72 -7.70 -4.41 -10.21
N VAL A 73 -7.95 -5.65 -10.64
CA VAL A 73 -8.55 -6.67 -9.79
C VAL A 73 -7.48 -7.29 -8.91
N VAL A 74 -7.68 -7.24 -7.59
CA VAL A 74 -6.79 -7.80 -6.58
C VAL A 74 -7.63 -8.69 -5.67
N ASP A 75 -7.34 -10.00 -5.68
CA ASP A 75 -8.08 -10.99 -4.88
C ASP A 75 -9.61 -10.88 -5.07
N GLY A 76 -10.05 -10.63 -6.32
CA GLY A 76 -11.46 -10.50 -6.70
C GLY A 76 -12.10 -9.11 -6.49
N ILE A 77 -11.37 -8.14 -5.92
CA ILE A 77 -11.86 -6.80 -5.63
C ILE A 77 -11.14 -5.79 -6.53
N VAL A 78 -11.87 -4.85 -7.13
CA VAL A 78 -11.24 -3.75 -7.90
C VAL A 78 -10.65 -2.73 -6.93
N LEU A 79 -9.33 -2.55 -6.98
CA LEU A 79 -8.56 -1.62 -6.14
C LEU A 79 -7.62 -0.75 -7.00
N PRO A 80 -7.28 0.47 -6.53
CA PRO A 80 -6.29 1.30 -7.22
C PRO A 80 -4.86 0.79 -7.00
N ASN A 81 -4.02 0.92 -8.03
CA ASN A 81 -2.58 0.78 -7.94
C ASN A 81 -1.88 1.91 -8.70
N ILE A 82 -0.60 2.13 -8.41
CA ILE A 82 0.22 3.01 -9.24
C ILE A 82 0.28 2.44 -10.67
N ARG A 83 0.03 3.30 -11.64
CA ARG A 83 0.19 3.03 -13.07
C ARG A 83 1.67 2.92 -13.41
N MET A 84 2.03 1.86 -14.13
CA MET A 84 3.38 1.66 -14.66
C MET A 84 3.32 1.41 -16.16
N THR A 85 3.54 2.44 -16.96
CA THR A 85 3.37 2.39 -18.41
C THR A 85 4.59 2.92 -19.15
N GLY A 86 4.83 2.42 -20.36
CA GLY A 86 5.98 2.79 -21.19
C GLY A 86 7.15 1.81 -21.09
N GLU A 87 8.23 2.11 -21.81
CA GLU A 87 9.43 1.27 -21.83
C GLU A 87 10.09 1.21 -20.44
N GLY A 88 10.31 -0.02 -19.95
CA GLY A 88 10.85 -0.26 -18.62
C GLY A 88 9.85 -0.04 -17.48
N GLU A 89 8.56 0.16 -17.79
CA GLU A 89 7.45 0.26 -16.84
C GLU A 89 7.76 1.16 -15.62
N PRO A 90 8.12 2.43 -15.84
CA PRO A 90 8.38 3.35 -14.75
C PRO A 90 7.11 3.63 -13.94
N CYS A 91 7.27 3.77 -12.63
CA CYS A 91 6.26 4.28 -11.72
C CYS A 91 5.74 5.64 -12.22
N GLY A 92 4.42 5.84 -12.22
CA GLY A 92 3.79 7.10 -12.63
C GLY A 92 4.24 8.34 -11.85
N PHE A 93 4.91 8.19 -10.71
CA PHE A 93 5.51 9.29 -9.93
C PHE A 93 7.05 9.34 -10.02
N LEU A 94 7.68 8.59 -10.93
CA LEU A 94 9.11 8.67 -11.17
C LEU A 94 9.38 9.87 -12.10
N ASP A 95 10.15 10.84 -11.62
CA ASP A 95 10.52 12.01 -12.40
C ASP A 95 11.67 11.72 -13.39
N CYS A 96 11.98 12.70 -14.25
CA CYS A 96 13.04 12.60 -15.25
C CYS A 96 14.46 12.49 -14.66
N LEU A 97 14.63 12.77 -13.37
CA LEU A 97 15.90 12.62 -12.64
C LEU A 97 16.00 11.26 -11.95
N GLY A 98 15.02 10.37 -12.13
CA GLY A 98 14.99 9.07 -11.48
C GLY A 98 14.69 9.17 -9.98
N ARG A 99 13.92 10.18 -9.55
CA ARG A 99 13.48 10.37 -8.17
C ARG A 99 11.96 10.31 -8.09
N CYS A 100 11.46 9.87 -6.93
CA CYS A 100 10.03 9.83 -6.68
C CYS A 100 9.54 11.25 -6.36
N SER A 101 8.69 11.81 -7.21
CA SER A 101 8.14 13.18 -7.05
C SER A 101 7.26 13.32 -5.81
N VAL A 102 6.70 12.21 -5.32
CA VAL A 102 5.86 12.13 -4.12
C VAL A 102 6.60 11.55 -2.91
N HIS A 103 7.94 11.49 -2.93
CA HIS A 103 8.73 10.82 -1.88
C HIS A 103 8.33 11.18 -0.43
N PRO A 104 8.05 12.45 -0.07
CA PRO A 104 7.67 12.80 1.30
C PRO A 104 6.36 12.15 1.77
N PHE A 105 5.42 11.94 0.86
CA PHE A 105 4.08 11.39 1.14
C PHE A 105 3.78 10.12 0.31
N ARG A 106 4.84 9.38 -0.04
CA ARG A 106 4.76 8.16 -0.85
C ARG A 106 3.90 7.08 -0.18
N PRO A 107 3.30 6.16 -0.96
CA PRO A 107 2.47 5.09 -0.43
C PRO A 107 3.16 4.22 0.62
N GLY A 108 2.37 3.62 1.51
CA GLY A 108 2.84 2.79 2.62
C GLY A 108 3.71 1.62 2.16
N ILE A 109 3.37 0.98 1.04
CA ILE A 109 4.18 -0.10 0.47
C ILE A 109 5.55 0.41 -0.02
N CYS A 110 5.60 1.60 -0.64
CA CYS A 110 6.85 2.24 -1.07
C CYS A 110 7.68 2.72 0.12
N ARG A 111 7.03 3.15 1.20
CA ARG A 111 7.68 3.50 2.47
C ARG A 111 8.31 2.27 3.12
N LEU A 112 7.61 1.16 3.07
CA LEU A 112 8.00 -0.07 3.73
C LEU A 112 9.25 -0.69 3.08
N PHE A 113 9.36 -0.63 1.75
CA PHE A 113 10.50 -1.15 1.00
C PHE A 113 11.85 -0.76 1.62
N PRO A 114 12.83 -1.67 1.78
CA PRO A 114 12.84 -3.06 1.32
C PRO A 114 12.16 -4.05 2.28
N LEU A 115 11.49 -3.58 3.32
CA LEU A 115 10.67 -4.45 4.15
C LEU A 115 9.42 -4.90 3.38
N GLY A 116 8.97 -6.11 3.68
CA GLY A 116 7.62 -6.58 3.42
C GLY A 116 6.85 -6.72 4.73
N ARG A 117 5.56 -7.01 4.62
CA ARG A 117 4.64 -7.17 5.73
C ARG A 117 3.87 -8.48 5.56
N ILE A 118 3.67 -9.20 6.66
CA ILE A 118 2.82 -10.39 6.75
C ILE A 118 1.76 -10.16 7.83
N TYR A 119 0.57 -10.71 7.57
CA TYR A 119 -0.56 -10.70 8.50
C TYR A 119 -0.70 -12.09 9.08
N GLU A 120 -0.54 -12.21 10.39
CA GLU A 120 -0.64 -13.44 11.18
C GLU A 120 -1.77 -13.28 12.20
N ASP A 121 -2.26 -14.38 12.78
CA ASP A 121 -3.32 -14.34 13.80
C ASP A 121 -2.90 -13.52 15.03
N GLU A 122 -1.60 -13.49 15.33
CA GLU A 122 -0.99 -12.75 16.45
C GLU A 122 -0.73 -11.27 16.12
N GLY A 123 -0.92 -10.86 14.86
CA GLY A 123 -0.78 -9.48 14.41
C GLY A 123 0.06 -9.32 13.15
N ILE A 124 0.68 -8.15 13.01
CA ILE A 124 1.43 -7.77 11.82
C ILE A 124 2.93 -7.91 12.10
N ARG A 125 3.62 -8.73 11.28
CA ARG A 125 5.09 -8.86 11.28
C ARG A 125 5.69 -8.30 10.00
N TYR A 126 6.97 -8.00 10.05
CA TYR A 126 7.74 -7.47 8.93
C TYR A 126 8.91 -8.39 8.60
N PHE A 127 9.33 -8.39 7.34
CA PHE A 127 10.48 -9.18 6.89
C PHE A 127 11.34 -8.36 5.96
N LEU A 128 12.65 -8.61 5.92
CA LEU A 128 13.57 -7.88 5.06
C LEU A 128 13.72 -8.60 3.73
N GLN A 129 13.34 -7.95 2.62
CA GLN A 129 13.60 -8.49 1.28
C GLN A 129 15.09 -8.33 0.94
N ILE A 130 15.73 -9.44 0.54
CA ILE A 130 17.19 -9.48 0.33
C ILE A 130 17.62 -9.37 -1.13
N TYR A 131 16.75 -9.70 -2.09
CA TYR A 131 17.07 -9.67 -3.52
C TYR A 131 16.53 -8.43 -4.24
N GLU A 132 15.48 -7.81 -3.70
CA GLU A 132 14.77 -6.71 -4.37
C GLU A 132 15.53 -5.37 -4.35
N CYS A 133 16.44 -5.18 -3.40
CA CYS A 133 17.25 -3.97 -3.31
C CYS A 133 18.72 -4.26 -3.67
N PRO A 134 19.28 -3.68 -4.74
CA PRO A 134 20.65 -3.94 -5.15
C PRO A 134 21.71 -3.36 -4.18
N LYS A 135 21.29 -2.52 -3.21
CA LYS A 135 22.20 -1.90 -2.25
C LYS A 135 22.70 -2.91 -1.22
N LYS A 136 23.99 -3.22 -1.27
CA LYS A 136 24.64 -4.20 -0.38
C LYS A 136 24.93 -3.68 1.03
N ASN A 137 25.27 -2.39 1.17
CA ASN A 137 25.68 -1.78 2.45
C ASN A 137 24.54 -1.00 3.11
N ARG A 138 23.47 -1.70 3.51
CA ARG A 138 22.33 -1.12 4.25
C ARG A 138 22.67 -0.92 5.74
N THR A 139 22.20 0.18 6.31
CA THR A 139 22.36 0.53 7.73
C THR A 139 21.21 0.01 8.57
N LYS A 140 21.43 -0.13 9.89
CA LYS A 140 20.38 -0.57 10.83
C LYS A 140 19.46 0.59 11.17
N VAL A 141 18.16 0.33 11.15
CA VAL A 141 17.11 1.27 11.59
C VAL A 141 16.06 0.52 12.40
N LYS A 142 15.36 1.20 13.29
CA LYS A 142 14.19 0.63 13.98
C LYS A 142 13.01 0.60 13.00
N VAL A 143 12.27 -0.51 12.93
CA VAL A 143 11.13 -0.66 12.01
C VAL A 143 10.11 0.49 12.15
N ARG A 144 9.74 0.85 13.38
CA ARG A 144 8.85 2.00 13.64
C ARG A 144 9.37 3.33 13.09
N SER A 145 10.68 3.57 13.18
CA SER A 145 11.32 4.78 12.68
C SER A 145 11.39 4.77 11.15
N TRP A 146 11.57 3.58 10.55
CA TRP A 146 11.60 3.41 9.10
C TRP A 146 10.25 3.70 8.45
N MET A 147 9.17 3.23 9.07
CA MET A 147 7.81 3.45 8.55
C MET A 147 7.35 4.91 8.61
N ASP A 148 8.00 5.75 9.43
CA ASP A 148 7.77 7.20 9.47
C ASP A 148 6.28 7.57 9.65
N ASN A 149 5.57 6.82 10.49
CA ASN A 149 4.17 7.06 10.85
C ASN A 149 4.11 7.65 12.27
N PRO A 150 3.80 8.95 12.44
CA PRO A 150 3.81 9.61 13.74
C PRO A 150 2.88 8.96 14.77
N ASP A 151 1.69 8.53 14.32
CA ASP A 151 0.75 7.75 15.13
C ASP A 151 0.80 6.28 14.72
N GLY A 152 1.84 5.59 15.19
CA GLY A 152 2.03 4.18 14.87
C GLY A 152 0.88 3.28 15.35
N LYS A 153 0.17 3.64 16.43
CA LYS A 153 -0.94 2.85 16.97
C LYS A 153 -2.16 2.93 16.06
N ARG A 154 -2.58 4.14 15.67
CA ARG A 154 -3.71 4.31 14.75
C ARG A 154 -3.39 3.80 13.35
N TYR A 155 -2.16 3.99 12.88
CA TYR A 155 -1.69 3.39 11.63
C TYR A 155 -1.79 1.86 11.66
N TYR A 156 -1.29 1.23 12.72
CA TYR A 156 -1.38 -0.23 12.87
C TYR A 156 -2.83 -0.71 12.83
N LYS A 157 -3.73 -0.04 13.60
CA LYS A 157 -5.15 -0.38 13.62
C LYS A 157 -5.77 -0.23 12.23
N PHE A 158 -5.53 0.88 11.54
CA PHE A 158 -6.02 1.12 10.19
C PHE A 158 -5.61 0.02 9.21
N ILE A 159 -4.34 -0.37 9.22
CA ILE A 159 -3.83 -1.42 8.34
C ILE A 159 -4.51 -2.77 8.63
N ALA A 160 -4.68 -3.12 9.90
CA ALA A 160 -5.36 -4.35 10.28
C ALA A 160 -6.84 -4.32 9.86
N ASP A 161 -7.56 -3.24 10.19
CA ASP A 161 -8.96 -3.05 9.84
C ASP A 161 -9.19 -3.12 8.32
N TRP A 162 -8.32 -2.47 7.54
CA TRP A 162 -8.38 -2.47 6.08
C TRP A 162 -8.14 -3.87 5.50
N HIS A 163 -7.16 -4.60 6.05
CA HIS A 163 -6.90 -5.99 5.66
C HIS A 163 -8.10 -6.90 5.94
N ASP A 164 -8.68 -6.80 7.14
CA ASP A 164 -9.83 -7.61 7.55
C ASP A 164 -11.08 -7.30 6.71
N LEU A 165 -11.30 -6.02 6.39
CA LEU A 165 -12.37 -5.59 5.51
C LEU A 165 -12.27 -6.25 4.13
N LEU A 166 -11.09 -6.19 3.50
CA LEU A 166 -10.87 -6.79 2.17
C LEU A 166 -10.98 -8.30 2.22
N LYS A 167 -10.45 -8.96 3.26
CA LYS A 167 -10.58 -10.41 3.46
C LYS A 167 -12.04 -10.83 3.62
N LYS A 168 -12.84 -10.06 4.36
CA LYS A 168 -14.29 -10.29 4.48
C LYS A 168 -15.00 -10.13 3.14
N ALA A 169 -14.71 -9.06 2.40
CA ALA A 169 -15.28 -8.83 1.08
C ALA A 169 -14.94 -9.96 0.10
N GLU A 170 -13.68 -10.40 0.04
CA GLU A 170 -13.24 -11.53 -0.76
C GLU A 170 -14.01 -12.81 -0.41
N ASN A 171 -14.13 -13.14 0.88
CA ASN A 171 -14.85 -14.33 1.33
C ASN A 171 -16.34 -14.29 0.94
N GLU A 172 -17.01 -13.14 1.06
CA GLU A 172 -18.41 -13.00 0.65
C GLU A 172 -18.56 -13.11 -0.88
N ILE A 173 -17.64 -12.52 -1.64
CA ILE A 173 -17.59 -12.67 -3.11
C ILE A 173 -17.48 -14.14 -3.50
N GLN A 174 -16.55 -14.88 -2.88
CA GLN A 174 -16.34 -16.30 -3.13
C GLN A 174 -17.57 -17.15 -2.76
N LYS A 175 -18.19 -16.88 -1.60
CA LYS A 175 -19.41 -17.58 -1.15
C LYS A 175 -20.59 -17.36 -2.10
N LYS A 176 -20.77 -16.13 -2.57
CA LYS A 176 -21.90 -15.77 -3.45
C LYS A 176 -21.68 -16.28 -4.88
N ASN A 177 -20.43 -16.26 -5.35
CA ASN A 177 -20.00 -16.69 -6.69
C ASN A 177 -20.87 -16.10 -7.82
N ASP A 178 -21.16 -14.79 -7.73
CA ASP A 178 -21.99 -14.05 -8.67
C ASP A 178 -21.24 -12.80 -9.16
N PRO A 179 -20.95 -12.68 -10.48
CA PRO A 179 -20.28 -11.52 -11.05
C PRO A 179 -20.98 -10.18 -10.77
N THR A 180 -22.32 -10.17 -10.65
CA THR A 180 -23.09 -8.96 -10.34
C THR A 180 -22.79 -8.51 -8.91
N PHE A 181 -22.82 -9.44 -7.97
CA PHE A 181 -22.44 -9.19 -6.58
C PHE A 181 -20.97 -8.74 -6.45
N THR A 182 -20.04 -9.38 -7.16
CA THR A 182 -18.61 -8.97 -7.19
C THR A 182 -18.44 -7.53 -7.64
N SER A 183 -19.17 -7.14 -8.70
CA SER A 183 -19.15 -5.78 -9.21
C SER A 183 -19.75 -4.79 -8.21
N GLN A 184 -20.84 -5.15 -7.54
CA GLN A 184 -21.47 -4.33 -6.50
C GLN A 184 -20.53 -4.10 -5.31
N VAL A 185 -19.87 -5.15 -4.81
CA VAL A 185 -18.90 -5.04 -3.71
C VAL A 185 -17.72 -4.15 -4.12
N SER A 186 -17.14 -4.38 -5.30
CA SER A 186 -16.05 -3.56 -5.82
C SER A 186 -16.44 -2.08 -5.95
N MET A 187 -17.62 -1.80 -6.51
CA MET A 187 -18.12 -0.43 -6.65
C MET A 187 -18.39 0.22 -5.30
N ASN A 188 -18.88 -0.53 -4.31
CA ASN A 188 -19.11 0.01 -2.97
C ASN A 188 -17.80 0.38 -2.28
N VAL A 189 -16.78 -0.49 -2.37
CA VAL A 189 -15.42 -0.23 -1.86
C VAL A 189 -14.83 1.01 -2.54
N LEU A 190 -14.86 1.07 -3.88
CA LEU A 190 -14.36 2.21 -4.64
C LEU A 190 -15.08 3.51 -4.26
N LYS A 191 -16.40 3.49 -4.22
CA LYS A 191 -17.21 4.67 -3.91
C LYS A 191 -16.91 5.19 -2.51
N MET A 192 -16.96 4.34 -1.49
CA MET A 192 -16.83 4.80 -0.11
C MET A 192 -15.40 5.16 0.28
N PHE A 193 -14.40 4.41 -0.17
CA PHE A 193 -13.04 4.59 0.33
C PHE A 193 -12.12 5.38 -0.61
N TYR A 194 -12.53 5.65 -1.85
CA TYR A 194 -11.70 6.35 -2.82
C TYR A 194 -12.41 7.52 -3.50
N PHE A 195 -13.56 7.31 -4.15
CA PHE A 195 -14.26 8.37 -4.87
C PHE A 195 -14.98 9.37 -3.94
N THR A 196 -15.38 8.96 -2.73
CA THR A 196 -15.87 9.91 -1.72
C THR A 196 -14.66 10.62 -1.12
N PRO A 197 -14.45 11.94 -1.36
CA PRO A 197 -13.25 12.62 -0.91
C PRO A 197 -13.12 12.61 0.61
N TYR A 198 -11.90 12.47 1.11
CA TYR A 198 -11.60 12.74 2.51
C TYR A 198 -11.34 14.24 2.68
N GLU A 199 -11.85 14.83 3.75
CA GLU A 199 -11.62 16.22 4.09
C GLU A 199 -10.16 16.40 4.54
N LYS A 200 -9.39 17.21 3.80
CA LYS A 200 -7.94 17.37 3.95
C LYS A 200 -7.52 17.91 5.31
N GLU A 201 -8.39 18.72 5.93
CA GLU A 201 -8.15 19.37 7.23
C GLU A 201 -8.69 18.57 8.42
N GLN A 202 -9.42 17.47 8.17
CA GLN A 202 -9.90 16.59 9.22
C GLN A 202 -8.96 15.39 9.39
N ASP A 203 -9.01 14.78 10.57
CA ASP A 203 -8.26 13.57 10.84
C ASP A 203 -8.72 12.42 9.93
N PHE A 204 -7.78 11.77 9.25
CA PHE A 204 -8.08 10.69 8.31
C PHE A 204 -8.65 9.46 9.00
N TYR A 205 -8.08 9.05 10.14
CA TYR A 205 -8.43 7.79 10.78
C TYR A 205 -9.86 7.84 11.34
N ASP A 206 -10.32 9.00 11.81
CA ASP A 206 -11.71 9.18 12.27
C ASP A 206 -12.70 9.11 11.09
N GLN A 207 -12.36 9.73 9.96
CA GLN A 207 -13.17 9.64 8.74
C GLN A 207 -13.21 8.21 8.20
N PHE A 208 -12.07 7.52 8.19
CA PHE A 208 -11.97 6.12 7.79
C PHE A 208 -12.80 5.23 8.72
N GLY A 209 -12.70 5.40 10.04
CA GLY A 209 -13.46 4.64 11.03
C GLY A 209 -14.97 4.75 10.80
N LYS A 210 -15.49 5.96 10.59
CA LYS A 210 -16.91 6.19 10.26
C LYS A 210 -17.34 5.46 8.99
N ARG A 211 -16.49 5.45 7.94
CA ARG A 211 -16.76 4.72 6.70
C ARG A 211 -16.72 3.21 6.91
N LEU A 212 -15.80 2.72 7.74
CA LEU A 212 -15.68 1.32 8.11
C LEU A 212 -16.90 0.81 8.91
N GLU A 213 -17.48 1.64 9.77
CA GLU A 213 -18.72 1.31 10.48
C GLU A 213 -19.95 1.32 9.56
N ALA A 214 -19.97 2.22 8.57
CA ALA A 214 -21.08 2.38 7.64
C ALA A 214 -21.07 1.37 6.47
N VAL A 215 -19.93 0.78 6.13
CA VAL A 215 -19.84 -0.16 5.01
C VAL A 215 -20.58 -1.46 5.30
N THR A 216 -21.57 -1.75 4.47
CA THR A 216 -22.20 -3.06 4.41
C THR A 216 -21.95 -3.70 3.04
N PHE A 217 -21.59 -4.99 3.05
CA PHE A 217 -21.51 -5.83 1.84
C PHE A 217 -22.81 -6.59 1.57
N LEU A 218 -23.80 -6.37 2.44
CA LEU A 218 -25.14 -6.95 2.44
C LEU A 218 -26.15 -5.82 2.21
#